data_AF-A0A943D6T2-F1
#
_entry.id   AF-A0A943D6T2-F1
#
_cell.length_a   1.000
_cell.length_b   1.000
_cell.length_c   1.000
_cell.angle_alpha   90.00
_cell.angle_beta   90.00
_cell.angle_gamma   90.00
#
_symmetry.space_group_name_H-M   'P 1'
#
loop_
_entity.id
_entity.type
_entity.pdbx_description
1 polymer ?
#
loop_
_entity_poly.entity_id
_entity_poly.type
_entity_poly.pdbx_seq_one_letter_code
_entity_poly.pdbx_strand_id
1 'polypeptide(L)' 'MIIKDIDKSKKYTFEEAKKEVEENSNVIITSKKTGDSYIAEKVKGEVILKYYNSSLNSWRKCDAIEPREIFGEWYITRQ' A
#
# COMPACT_ATOMS: atom_id res chain seq x y z
N MET A 1 -5.31 -2.14 13.89
CA MET A 1 -3.90 -1.97 13.48
C MET A 1 -3.71 -0.49 13.21
N ILE A 2 -2.90 0.21 14.00
CA ILE A 2 -2.68 1.63 13.73
C ILE A 2 -1.46 1.71 12.82
N ILE A 3 -1.64 2.27 11.62
CA ILE A 3 -0.53 2.64 10.72
C ILE A 3 0.15 3.87 11.34
N LYS A 4 0.83 3.67 12.48
CA LYS A 4 1.29 4.77 13.33
C LYS A 4 2.65 5.31 12.90
N ASP A 5 3.45 4.50 12.21
CA ASP A 5 4.81 4.86 11.80
C ASP A 5 5.03 4.56 10.31
N ILE A 6 4.56 5.47 9.46
CA ILE A 6 4.93 5.45 8.04
C ILE A 6 6.39 5.88 7.93
N ASP A 7 7.24 5.02 7.37
CA ASP A 7 8.63 5.38 7.05
C ASP A 7 8.65 6.39 5.89
N LYS A 8 9.01 7.63 6.21
CA LYS A 8 9.12 8.75 5.25
C LYS A 8 10.57 9.05 4.83
N SER A 9 11.52 8.20 5.19
CA SER A 9 12.96 8.40 4.91
C SER A 9 13.28 8.40 3.41
N LYS A 10 12.54 7.60 2.64
CA LYS A 10 12.69 7.47 1.19
C LYS A 10 11.34 7.50 0.51
N LYS A 11 11.33 8.04 -0.72
CA LYS A 11 10.17 8.07 -1.59
C LYS A 11 10.39 7.19 -2.80
N TYR A 12 9.30 6.64 -3.31
CA TYR A 12 9.28 5.69 -4.40
C TYR A 12 8.23 6.09 -5.43
N THR A 13 8.40 5.60 -6.65
CA THR A 13 7.34 5.57 -7.66
C THR A 13 6.30 4.52 -7.30
N PHE A 14 5.12 4.60 -7.94
CA PHE A 14 4.09 3.58 -7.79
C PHE A 14 4.59 2.18 -8.19
N GLU A 15 5.34 2.06 -9.30
CA GLU A 15 5.83 0.77 -9.78
C GLU A 15 6.81 0.11 -8.79
N GLU A 16 7.73 0.88 -8.21
CA GLU A 16 8.66 0.38 -7.18
C GLU A 16 7.92 -0.07 -5.92
N ALA A 17 6.96 0.74 -5.45
CA ALA A 17 6.17 0.43 -4.27
C ALA A 17 5.28 -0.82 -4.51
N LYS A 18 4.62 -0.89 -5.66
CA LYS A 18 3.79 -2.03 -6.06
C LYS A 18 4.63 -3.31 -6.14
N LYS A 19 5.79 -3.26 -6.77
CA LYS A 19 6.69 -4.41 -6.84
C LYS A 19 7.10 -4.89 -5.44
N GLU A 20 7.54 -3.97 -4.58
CA GLU A 20 7.97 -4.30 -3.22
C GLU A 20 6.85 -4.99 -2.42
N VAL A 21 5.62 -4.47 -2.48
CA VAL A 21 4.49 -5.01 -1.70
C VAL A 21 4.01 -6.36 -2.23
N GLU A 22 4.10 -6.62 -3.54
CA GLU A 22 3.68 -7.88 -4.15
C GLU A 22 4.72 -9.01 -3.93
N GLU A 23 6.01 -8.66 -3.87
CA GLU A 23 7.12 -9.61 -3.72
C GLU A 23 7.42 -9.96 -2.26
N ASN A 24 7.20 -9.03 -1.32
CA ASN A 24 7.58 -9.20 0.08
C ASN A 24 6.37 -9.28 1.02
N SER A 25 6.47 -10.12 2.05
CA SER A 25 5.52 -10.11 3.17
C SER A 25 5.77 -8.92 4.09
N ASN A 26 4.74 -8.51 4.84
CA ASN A 26 4.82 -7.46 5.87
C ASN A 26 5.24 -6.07 5.35
N VAL A 27 4.92 -5.76 4.09
CA VAL A 27 5.10 -4.44 3.52
C VAL A 27 3.77 -3.71 3.47
N ILE A 28 3.78 -2.44 3.91
CA ILE A 28 2.70 -1.49 3.73
C ILE A 28 3.22 -0.37 2.83
N ILE A 29 2.52 -0.11 1.73
CA ILE A 29 2.81 1.06 0.89
C ILE A 29 1.78 2.14 1.17
N THR A 30 2.22 3.39 1.24
CA THR A 30 1.32 4.53 1.51
C THR A 30 1.48 5.60 0.46
N SER A 31 0.38 5.97 -0.16
CA SER A 31 0.32 7.07 -1.12
C SER A 31 0.60 8.37 -0.39
N LYS A 32 1.62 9.12 -0.83
CA LYS A 32 1.86 10.46 -0.28
C LYS A 32 0.74 11.43 -0.66
N LYS A 33 0.00 11.15 -1.74
CA LYS A 33 -1.00 12.05 -2.30
C LYS A 33 -2.31 12.05 -1.51
N THR A 34 -2.78 10.86 -1.12
CA THR A 34 -4.05 10.64 -0.41
C THR A 34 -3.83 10.30 1.06
N GLY A 35 -2.68 9.72 1.40
CA GLY A 35 -2.43 9.11 2.70
C GLY A 35 -2.98 7.68 2.82
N ASP A 36 -3.55 7.14 1.74
CA ASP A 36 -4.09 5.78 1.75
C ASP A 36 -2.98 4.74 1.78
N SER A 37 -3.17 3.73 2.62
CA SER A 37 -2.22 2.63 2.79
C SER A 37 -2.75 1.35 2.19
N TYR A 38 -1.83 0.54 1.66
CA TYR A 38 -2.13 -0.69 0.94
C TYR A 38 -1.18 -1.82 1.36
N ILE A 39 -1.70 -3.05 1.32
CA ILE A 39 -0.95 -4.30 1.48
C ILE A 39 -1.27 -5.23 0.32
N ALA A 40 -0.42 -6.21 0.08
CA ALA A 40 -0.72 -7.32 -0.81
C ALA A 40 -0.99 -8.59 -0.01
N GLU A 41 -1.97 -9.37 -0.47
CA GLU A 41 -2.29 -10.68 0.10
C GLU A 41 -2.29 -11.72 -1.02
N LYS A 42 -1.63 -12.85 -0.77
CA LYS A 42 -1.62 -13.99 -1.71
C LYS A 42 -2.82 -14.89 -1.41
N VAL A 43 -3.78 -14.94 -2.33
CA VAL A 43 -4.98 -15.78 -2.23
C VAL A 43 -5.02 -16.74 -3.41
N LYS A 44 -4.91 -18.04 -3.14
CA LYS A 44 -4.97 -19.10 -4.17
C LYS A 44 -3.99 -18.90 -5.34
N GLY A 45 -2.82 -18.34 -5.08
CA GLY A 45 -1.79 -18.08 -6.08
C GLY A 45 -1.89 -16.71 -6.77
N GLU A 46 -2.94 -15.94 -6.53
CA GLU A 46 -3.09 -14.57 -7.02
C GLU A 46 -2.67 -13.56 -5.95
N VAL A 47 -2.05 -12.46 -6.38
CA VAL A 47 -1.71 -11.34 -5.50
C VAL A 47 -2.84 -10.32 -5.58
N ILE A 48 -3.48 -10.07 -4.44
CA ILE A 48 -4.59 -9.11 -4.32
C ILE A 48 -4.12 -7.94 -3.49
N LEU A 49 -4.19 -6.74 -4.05
CA LEU A 49 -3.97 -5.52 -3.30
C LEU A 49 -5.20 -5.20 -2.43
N LYS A 50 -4.96 -4.80 -1.18
CA LYS A 50 -5.99 -4.33 -0.25
C LYS A 50 -5.64 -2.95 0.25
N TYR A 51 -6.62 -2.07 0.36
CA TYR A 51 -6.47 -0.75 0.97
C TYR A 51 -7.00 -0.76 2.40
N TYR A 52 -6.48 0.11 3.26
CA TYR A 52 -6.97 0.25 4.62
C TYR A 52 -8.19 1.17 4.67
N ASN A 53 -9.35 0.62 5.05
CA ASN A 53 -10.55 1.41 5.29
C ASN A 53 -10.58 1.85 6.76
N SER A 54 -10.35 3.14 7.01
CA SER A 54 -10.29 3.70 8.36
C SER A 54 -11.63 3.64 9.10
N SER A 55 -12.75 3.86 8.40
CA SER A 55 -14.10 3.79 8.96
C SER A 55 -14.46 2.39 9.49
N LEU A 56 -13.95 1.35 8.83
CA LEU A 56 -14.18 -0.06 9.21
C LEU A 56 -13.00 -0.69 9.95
N ASN A 57 -11.92 0.06 10.18
CA ASN A 57 -10.66 -0.41 10.78
C ASN A 57 -10.19 -1.77 10.20
N SER A 58 -10.26 -1.93 8.87
CA SER A 58 -9.99 -3.22 8.22
C SER A 58 -9.44 -3.05 6.80
N TRP A 59 -8.70 -4.06 6.35
CA TRP A 59 -8.18 -4.17 4.98
C TRP A 59 -9.27 -4.67 4.03
N ARG A 60 -9.51 -3.93 2.95
CA ARG A 60 -10.54 -4.23 1.95
C ARG A 60 -9.89 -4.40 0.59
N LYS A 61 -10.45 -5.26 -0.26
CA LYS A 61 -9.98 -5.42 -1.64
C LYS A 61 -9.91 -4.06 -2.32
N CYS A 62 -8.77 -3.77 -2.95
CA CYS A 62 -8.58 -2.59 -3.76
C CYS A 62 -8.94 -2.94 -5.21
N ASP A 63 -10.06 -2.43 -5.70
CA ASP A 63 -10.48 -2.67 -7.08
C ASP A 63 -9.79 -1.73 -8.08
N ALA A 64 -9.39 -0.53 -7.65
CA ALA A 64 -8.64 0.43 -8.45
C ALA A 64 -7.84 1.40 -7.55
N ILE A 65 -6.75 1.93 -8.09
CA ILE A 65 -5.97 3.02 -7.49
C ILE A 65 -6.25 4.31 -8.27
N GLU A 66 -6.36 5.44 -7.58
CA GLU A 66 -6.61 6.70 -8.27
C GLU A 66 -5.41 7.08 -9.17
N PRO A 67 -5.65 7.63 -10.38
CA PRO A 67 -4.56 8.07 -11.26
C PRO A 67 -3.57 9.02 -10.59
N ARG A 68 -4.05 9.88 -9.68
CA ARG A 68 -3.21 10.84 -8.94
C ARG A 68 -2.24 10.17 -7.98
N GLU A 69 -2.54 8.96 -7.54
CA GLU A 69 -1.64 8.16 -6.71
C GLU A 69 -0.65 7.40 -7.59
N ILE A 70 -1.09 6.87 -8.74
CA ILE A 70 -0.21 6.19 -9.72
C ILE A 70 0.93 7.12 -10.16
N PHE A 71 0.61 8.39 -10.47
CA PHE A 71 1.61 9.40 -10.84
C PHE A 71 2.21 10.13 -9.62
N GLY A 72 1.92 9.66 -8.41
CA GLY A 72 2.37 10.23 -7.15
C GLY A 72 3.63 9.58 -6.60
N GLU A 73 4.10 10.12 -5.48
CA GLU A 73 5.17 9.53 -4.68
C GLU A 73 4.58 8.61 -3.60
N TRP A 74 5.31 7.56 -3.25
CA TRP A 74 4.91 6.54 -2.29
C TRP A 74 5.94 6.36 -1.19
N TYR A 75 5.47 5.96 -0.02
CA TYR A 75 6.29 5.51 1.11
C TYR A 75 6.17 4.00 1.27
N ILE A 76 7.24 3.35 1.70
CA ILE A 76 7.29 1.90 1.96
C ILE A 76 7.63 1.71 3.43
N THR A 77 6.74 1.05 4.18
CA THR A 77 6.93 0.70 5.59
C THR A 77 7.01 -0.82 5.71
N ARG A 78 8.12 -1.33 6.28
CA ARG A 78 8.33 -2.76 6.52
C ARG A 78 8.05 -3.05 7.99
N GLN A 79 7.27 -4.10 8.28
CA GLN A 79 6.89 -4.53 9.63
C GLN A 79 7.62 -5.79 10.09
#